data_AF-A0A542RJW5-F1
#
_entry.id   AF-A0A542RJW5-F1
#
_cell.length_a   1.000
_cell.length_b   1.000
_cell.length_c   1.000
_cell.angle_alpha   90.00
_cell.angle_beta   90.00
_cell.angle_gamma   90.00
#
_symmetry.space_group_name_H-M   'P 1'
#
loop_
_entity.id
_entity.type
_entity.pdbx_description
1 polymer ?
#
loop_
_entity_poly.entity_id
_entity_poly.type
_entity_poly.pdbx_seq_one_letter_code
_entity_poly.pdbx_strand_id
1 'polypeptide(L)'
;MNIKKNQVFVELEVANWDNTDLSSSLIEICYSQKEYENDLIEVHQVVDLGKHKGNSKYLIIINITRDLDNLGDDLDNPYIVKGP
;
A
#
# COMPACT_ATOMS: atom_id res chain seq x y z
N MET A 1 -1.91 19.77 -14.92
CA MET A 1 -2.13 18.59 -14.09
C MET A 1 -2.18 17.37 -14.97
N ASN A 2 -0.97 16.89 -15.24
CA ASN A 2 -0.70 15.64 -15.89
C ASN A 2 -0.77 14.52 -14.85
N ILE A 3 -1.97 13.97 -14.65
CA ILE A 3 -2.22 13.01 -13.58
C ILE A 3 -2.07 11.57 -14.09
N LYS A 4 -1.22 10.79 -13.43
CA LYS A 4 -1.13 9.33 -13.58
C LYS A 4 -1.85 8.66 -12.42
N LYS A 5 -2.73 7.70 -12.73
CA LYS A 5 -3.40 6.87 -11.73
C LYS A 5 -3.01 5.42 -11.90
N ASN A 6 -2.76 4.73 -10.80
CA ASN A 6 -2.51 3.30 -10.76
C ASN A 6 -3.27 2.65 -9.61
N GLN A 7 -3.59 1.37 -9.74
CA GLN A 7 -4.13 0.56 -8.67
C GLN A 7 -3.22 -0.62 -8.41
N VAL A 8 -2.90 -0.86 -7.14
CA VAL A 8 -2.04 -1.95 -6.71
C VAL A 8 -2.74 -2.81 -5.66
N PHE A 9 -2.30 -4.05 -5.55
CA PHE A 9 -2.88 -5.06 -4.67
C PHE A 9 -1.80 -5.61 -3.76
N VAL A 10 -2.04 -5.59 -2.45
CA VAL A 10 -1.10 -6.09 -1.46
C VAL A 10 -1.80 -7.14 -0.60
N GLU A 11 -1.20 -8.33 -0.48
CA GLU A 11 -1.71 -9.37 0.42
C GLU A 11 -1.20 -9.11 1.84
N LEU A 12 -2.12 -9.13 2.81
CA LEU A 12 -1.83 -9.03 4.23
C LEU A 12 -2.23 -10.34 4.92
N GLU A 13 -1.28 -10.96 5.60
CA GLU A 13 -1.49 -12.18 6.38
C GLU A 13 -1.35 -11.87 7.88
N VAL A 14 -2.42 -12.11 8.64
CA VAL A 14 -2.50 -11.82 10.07
C VAL A 14 -2.65 -13.12 10.85
N ALA A 15 -1.60 -13.47 11.60
CA ALA A 15 -1.58 -14.67 12.44
C ALA A 15 -2.38 -14.49 13.74
N ASN A 16 -2.34 -13.30 14.36
CA ASN A 16 -3.11 -12.99 15.56
C ASN A 16 -3.55 -11.53 15.58
N TRP A 17 -4.86 -11.30 15.60
CA TRP A 17 -5.45 -9.96 15.69
C TRP A 17 -5.26 -9.29 17.04
N ASP A 18 -5.12 -10.04 18.14
CA ASP A 18 -4.93 -9.47 19.48
C ASP A 18 -3.62 -8.67 19.60
N ASN A 19 -2.67 -8.92 18.70
CA ASN A 19 -1.35 -8.27 18.66
C ASN A 19 -1.11 -7.46 17.37
N THR A 20 -2.11 -7.30 16.51
CA THR A 20 -1.94 -6.62 15.21
C THR A 20 -2.81 -5.37 15.15
N ASP A 21 -2.21 -4.20 15.05
CA ASP A 21 -2.94 -2.97 14.73
C ASP A 21 -3.07 -2.82 13.21
N LEU A 22 -4.30 -3.04 12.72
CA LEU A 22 -4.62 -2.89 11.29
C LEU A 22 -4.28 -1.50 10.76
N SER A 23 -4.47 -0.46 11.58
CA SER A 23 -4.26 0.92 11.14
C SER A 23 -2.79 1.16 10.81
N SER A 24 -1.89 0.76 11.71
CA SER A 24 -0.44 0.84 11.49
C SER A 24 0.00 0.00 10.30
N SER A 25 -0.51 -1.23 10.15
CA SER A 25 -0.17 -2.07 8.99
C SER A 25 -0.63 -1.44 7.67
N LEU A 26 -1.82 -0.85 7.61
CA LEU A 26 -2.29 -0.15 6.40
C LEU A 26 -1.46 1.10 6.10
N ILE A 27 -1.04 1.84 7.12
CA ILE A 27 -0.15 2.98 6.97
C ILE A 27 1.19 2.54 6.37
N GLU A 28 1.82 1.50 6.92
CA GLU A 28 3.08 0.95 6.41
C GLU A 28 2.93 0.45 4.97
N ILE A 29 1.84 -0.26 4.66
CA ILE A 29 1.53 -0.71 3.31
C ILE A 29 1.40 0.48 2.36
N CYS A 30 0.65 1.53 2.72
CA CYS A 30 0.54 2.73 1.89
C CYS A 30 1.90 3.42 1.69
N TYR A 31 2.70 3.54 2.76
CA TYR A 31 4.05 4.09 2.65
C TYR A 31 4.93 3.27 1.72
N SER A 32 4.84 1.94 1.73
CA SER A 32 5.62 1.08 0.83
C SER A 32 5.30 1.28 -0.66
N GLN A 33 4.15 1.88 -0.99
CA GLN A 33 3.74 2.16 -2.36
C GLN A 33 4.06 3.60 -2.80
N LYS A 34 4.57 4.43 -1.90
CA LYS A 34 4.87 5.84 -2.16
C LYS A 34 6.26 5.96 -2.76
N GLU A 35 6.36 6.41 -4.01
CA GLU A 35 7.64 6.61 -4.71
C GLU A 35 8.09 8.08 -4.64
N TYR A 36 7.16 9.02 -4.63
CA TYR A 36 7.46 10.45 -4.58
C TYR A 36 6.76 11.14 -3.42
N GLU A 37 7.32 12.25 -2.93
CA GLU A 37 6.79 13.00 -1.79
C GLU A 37 5.32 13.40 -1.97
N ASN A 38 4.92 13.78 -3.18
CA ASN A 38 3.56 14.25 -3.47
C ASN A 38 2.63 13.16 -4.01
N ASP A 39 3.06 11.90 -4.03
CA ASP A 39 2.16 10.80 -4.35
C ASP A 39 1.00 10.76 -3.34
N LEU A 40 -0.23 10.76 -3.86
CA LEU A 40 -1.43 10.54 -3.08
C LEU A 40 -1.76 9.05 -3.09
N ILE A 41 -1.68 8.42 -1.93
CA ILE A 41 -1.94 6.99 -1.72
C ILE A 41 -3.18 6.84 -0.85
N GLU A 42 -4.15 6.04 -1.32
CA GLU A 42 -5.41 5.82 -0.62
C GLU A 42 -5.77 4.34 -0.62
N VAL A 43 -6.17 3.82 0.54
CA VAL A 43 -6.79 2.49 0.62
C VAL A 43 -8.16 2.57 -0.01
N HIS A 44 -8.34 1.91 -1.15
CA HIS A 44 -9.63 1.82 -1.83
C HIS A 44 -10.54 0.82 -1.14
N GLN A 45 -10.01 -0.35 -0.81
CA GLN A 45 -10.78 -1.44 -0.21
C GLN A 45 -9.88 -2.41 0.55
N VAL A 46 -10.42 -2.99 1.63
CA VAL A 46 -9.87 -4.15 2.32
C VAL A 46 -10.83 -5.33 2.09
N VAL A 47 -10.35 -6.39 1.45
CA VAL A 47 -11.13 -7.60 1.15
C VAL A 47 -10.69 -8.71 2.09
N ASP A 48 -11.62 -9.27 2.87
CA ASP A 48 -11.38 -10.48 3.67
C ASP A 48 -11.39 -11.71 2.75
N LEU A 49 -10.25 -12.41 2.67
CA LEU A 49 -10.11 -13.64 1.89
C LEU A 49 -10.34 -14.90 2.74
N GLY A 50 -10.66 -14.73 4.03
CA GLY A 50 -10.88 -15.80 4.98
C GLY A 50 -9.59 -16.27 5.66
N LYS A 51 -9.69 -17.43 6.32
CA LYS A 51 -8.57 -18.03 7.06
C LYS A 51 -7.94 -19.18 6.29
N HIS A 52 -6.62 -19.17 6.18
CA HIS A 52 -5.84 -20.27 5.62
C HIS A 52 -4.76 -20.68 6.61
N LYS A 53 -4.72 -21.98 6.97
CA LYS A 53 -3.74 -22.56 7.91
C LYS A 53 -3.61 -21.81 9.26
N GLY A 54 -4.72 -21.26 9.75
CA GLY A 54 -4.76 -20.52 11.02
C GLY A 54 -4.52 -19.02 10.90
N ASN A 55 -4.07 -18.53 9.74
CA ASN A 55 -3.83 -17.11 9.50
C ASN A 55 -4.99 -16.49 8.71
N SER A 56 -5.39 -15.28 9.10
CA SER A 56 -6.41 -14.51 8.36
C SER A 56 -5.75 -13.79 7.20
N LYS A 57 -6.31 -13.91 6.00
CA LYS A 57 -5.74 -13.31 4.79
C LYS A 57 -6.64 -12.18 4.30
N TYR A 58 -6.02 -11.09 3.88
CA TYR A 58 -6.68 -9.91 3.35
C TYR A 58 -6.02 -9.48 2.06
N LEU A 59 -6.83 -8.94 1.13
CA LEU A 59 -6.33 -8.21 -0.02
C LEU A 59 -6.58 -6.72 0.18
N ILE A 60 -5.50 -5.95 0.22
CA ILE A 60 -5.55 -4.49 0.33
C ILE A 60 -5.45 -3.93 -1.09
N ILE A 61 -6.50 -3.22 -1.52
CA ILE A 61 -6.56 -2.54 -2.80
C ILE A 61 -6.23 -1.07 -2.57
N ILE A 62 -5.23 -0.56 -3.27
CA ILE A 62 -4.67 0.78 -3.05
C ILE A 62 -4.70 1.55 -4.36
N ASN A 63 -5.19 2.78 -4.30
CA ASN A 63 -5.11 3.72 -5.41
C ASN A 63 -3.93 4.67 -5.21
N ILE A 64 -3.18 4.86 -6.27
CA ILE A 64 -2.03 5.77 -6.34
C ILE A 64 -2.37 6.84 -7.36
N THR A 65 -2.37 8.09 -6.94
CA THR A 65 -2.52 9.26 -7.82
C THR A 65 -1.25 10.09 -7.78
N ARG A 66 -0.64 10.30 -8.94
CA ARG A 66 0.61 11.04 -9.11
C ARG A 66 0.41 12.20 -10.07
N ASP A 67 0.74 13.40 -9.62
CA ASP A 67 0.85 14.56 -10.51
C ASP A 67 2.26 14.64 -11.08
N LEU A 68 2.40 14.33 -12.38
CA LEU A 68 3.69 14.37 -13.07
C LEU A 68 4.22 15.80 -13.22
N ASP A 69 3.37 16.81 -13.05
CA ASP A 69 3.78 18.21 -13.02
C ASP A 69 4.29 18.65 -11.62
N ASN A 70 4.06 17.84 -10.56
CA ASN A 70 4.38 18.16 -9.18
C ASN A 70 4.73 16.92 -8.33
N LEU A 71 5.82 16.23 -8.69
CA LEU A 71 6.23 15.00 -8.03
C LEU A 71 6.75 15.21 -6.59
N GLY A 72 7.46 16.30 -6.33
CA GLY A 72 8.31 16.43 -5.15
C GLY A 72 9.58 15.57 -5.29
N ASP A 73 10.22 15.24 -4.18
CA ASP A 73 11.44 14.41 -4.17
C ASP A 73 11.14 12.91 -4.36
N ASP A 74 12.08 12.17 -4.96
CA ASP A 74 12.09 10.69 -4.99
C ASP A 74 12.34 10.19 -3.56
N LEU A 75 11.40 9.39 -3.04
CA LEU A 75 11.55 8.76 -1.75
C LEU A 75 12.40 7.50 -1.93
N ASP A 76 13.57 7.48 -1.29
CA ASP A 76 14.38 6.27 -1.17
C ASP A 76 13.68 5.28 -0.22
N ASN A 77 12.67 4.61 -0.77
CA ASN A 77 11.81 3.72 -0.04
C ASN A 77 12.43 2.32 -0.05
N PRO A 78 12.94 1.83 1.09
CA PRO A 78 13.66 0.56 1.15
C PRO A 78 12.75 -0.65 0.82
N TYR A 79 11.43 -0.44 0.77
CA TYR A 79 10.45 -1.47 0.43
C TYR A 79 10.10 -1.50 -1.06
N ILE A 80 10.55 -0.52 -1.85
CA ILE A 80 10.34 -0.49 -3.30
C ILE A 80 11.55 -1.15 -3.96
N VAL A 81 11.36 -2.39 -4.44
CA VAL A 81 12.34 -3.02 -5.32
C VAL A 81 12.29 -2.28 -6.66
N LYS A 82 13.17 -1.28 -6.83
CA LYS A 82 13.41 -0.67 -8.14
C LYS A 82 13.91 -1.81 -9.05
N GLY A 83 13.14 -2.14 -10.08
CA GLY A 83 13.51 -3.17 -11.05
C GLY A 83 14.87 -2.87 -11.71
N PRO A 84 15.53 -3.87 -12.30
CA PRO A 84 16.84 -3.72 -12.92
C PRO A 84 16.86 -2.71 -14.08
#